data_AF-A0A3B8X4E5-F1
#
_entry.id   AF-A0A3B8X4E5-F1
#
_cell.length_a   1.000
_cell.length_b   1.000
_cell.length_c   1.000
_cell.angle_alpha   90.00
_cell.angle_beta   90.00
_cell.angle_gamma   90.00
#
_symmetry.space_group_name_H-M   'P 1'
#
loop_
_entity.id
_entity.type
_entity.pdbx_description
1 polymer ?
#
loop_
_entity_poly.entity_id
_entity_poly.type
_entity_poly.pdbx_seq_one_letter_code
_entity_poly.pdbx_strand_id
1 'polypeptide(L)'
;MKRILSSLALCLAIAGAANAQELANFSFGGRGMKPIVSPEIQNDSVTFRLKADYATVVKLSGSWMPNPWGGTIDMYRGENNVWSVKIPLPAPEIYTYNFVVDGVAVNDPQNILVQRDGTRFLPMLLVPGERTENYGEATKHGTVSHPWYSSKILGMDRRLTVYTP
;
A
#
# COMPACT_ATOMS: atom_id res chain seq x y z
N MET A 1 -45.36 35.99 -12.26
CA MET A 1 -44.00 36.30 -11.75
C MET A 1 -43.83 35.97 -10.26
N LYS A 2 -44.68 36.47 -9.34
CA LYS A 2 -44.52 36.20 -7.89
C LYS A 2 -44.50 34.71 -7.50
N ARG A 3 -45.33 33.87 -8.15
CA ARG A 3 -45.36 32.42 -7.93
C ARG A 3 -44.11 31.69 -8.41
N ILE A 4 -43.50 32.14 -9.50
CA ILE A 4 -42.26 31.57 -10.04
C ILE A 4 -41.07 31.92 -9.13
N LEU A 5 -41.01 33.16 -8.63
CA LEU A 5 -39.98 33.56 -7.67
C LEU A 5 -40.09 32.79 -6.34
N SER A 6 -41.30 32.48 -5.88
CA SER A 6 -41.47 31.71 -4.63
C SER A 6 -41.09 30.24 -4.82
N SER A 7 -41.39 29.64 -5.98
CA SER A 7 -40.91 28.29 -6.31
C SER A 7 -39.39 28.23 -6.42
N LEU A 8 -38.76 29.24 -7.03
CA LEU A 8 -37.29 29.30 -7.16
C LEU A 8 -36.60 29.47 -5.80
N ALA A 9 -37.15 30.32 -4.93
CA ALA A 9 -36.65 30.52 -3.57
C ALA A 9 -36.76 29.24 -2.72
N LEU A 10 -37.85 28.48 -2.89
CA LEU A 10 -38.02 27.20 -2.20
C LEU A 10 -37.02 26.14 -2.70
N CYS A 11 -36.75 26.07 -4.01
CA CYS A 11 -35.74 25.18 -4.56
C CYS A 11 -34.31 25.54 -4.09
N LEU A 12 -33.96 26.83 -3.99
CA LEU A 12 -32.67 27.25 -3.44
C LEU A 12 -32.54 26.92 -1.94
N ALA A 13 -33.62 27.05 -1.16
CA ALA A 13 -33.62 26.69 0.25
C ALA A 13 -33.42 25.17 0.47
N ILE A 14 -34.00 24.34 -0.39
CA ILE A 14 -33.84 22.88 -0.35
C ILE A 14 -32.42 22.47 -0.79
N ALA A 15 -31.85 23.14 -1.80
CA ALA A 15 -30.48 22.88 -2.25
C ALA A 15 -29.42 23.30 -1.22
N GLY A 16 -29.66 24.37 -0.45
CA GLY A 16 -28.77 24.80 0.63
C GLY A 16 -28.79 23.92 1.88
N ALA A 17 -29.86 23.11 2.07
CA ALA A 17 -29.99 22.16 3.18
C ALA A 17 -29.48 20.75 2.84
N ALA A 18 -29.19 20.48 1.56
CA ALA A 18 -28.56 19.25 1.12
C ALA A 18 -27.08 19.26 1.52
N ASN A 19 -26.82 18.88 2.78
CA ASN A 19 -25.49 18.46 3.16
C ASN A 19 -25.19 17.20 2.33
N ALA A 20 -24.28 17.33 1.35
CA ALA A 20 -23.59 16.18 0.81
C ALA A 20 -22.75 15.60 1.95
N GLN A 21 -23.39 14.82 2.83
CA GLN A 21 -22.68 14.04 3.82
C GLN A 21 -21.88 13.00 3.05
N GLU A 22 -20.60 13.30 2.87
CA GLU A 22 -19.63 12.29 2.49
C GLU A 22 -19.83 11.09 3.42
N LEU A 23 -20.05 9.92 2.84
CA LEU A 23 -20.10 8.66 3.57
C LEU A 23 -18.71 8.39 4.16
N ALA A 24 -18.39 9.02 5.29
CA ALA A 24 -17.23 8.70 6.11
C ALA A 24 -17.29 7.27 6.71
N ASN A 25 -18.36 6.53 6.41
CA ASN A 25 -18.58 5.14 6.78
C ASN A 25 -17.68 4.12 6.05
N PHE A 26 -16.80 4.54 5.14
CA PHE A 26 -15.72 3.68 4.62
C PHE A 26 -14.46 3.70 5.50
N SER A 27 -14.50 4.30 6.69
CA SER A 27 -13.47 4.01 7.69
C SER A 27 -13.65 2.57 8.19
N PHE A 28 -12.79 1.66 7.73
CA PHE A 28 -12.70 0.25 8.15
C PHE A 28 -12.29 0.06 9.63
N GLY A 29 -12.63 1.02 10.49
CA GLY A 29 -12.47 1.00 11.93
C GLY A 29 -13.49 1.97 12.52
N GLY A 30 -14.40 1.49 13.35
CA GLY A 30 -15.38 2.34 14.01
C GLY A 30 -14.73 3.53 14.72
N ARG A 31 -15.53 4.58 14.99
CA ARG A 31 -15.09 5.82 15.67
C ARG A 31 -14.11 5.52 16.81
N GLY A 32 -12.83 5.83 16.60
CA GLY A 32 -11.76 5.67 17.60
C GLY A 32 -10.68 4.63 17.29
N MET A 33 -10.82 3.80 16.25
CA MET A 33 -9.76 2.86 15.88
C MET A 33 -8.68 3.57 15.06
N LYS A 34 -7.46 3.65 15.60
CA LYS A 34 -6.30 4.21 14.88
C LYS A 34 -6.03 3.37 13.62
N PRO A 35 -5.80 3.98 12.44
CA PRO A 35 -5.43 3.25 11.23
C PRO A 35 -4.21 2.35 11.49
N ILE A 36 -4.25 1.13 10.96
CA ILE A 36 -3.11 0.20 11.03
C ILE A 36 -2.09 0.66 10.01
N VAL A 37 -0.91 1.04 10.48
CA VAL A 37 0.23 1.37 9.62
C VAL A 37 1.16 0.17 9.57
N SER A 38 1.46 -0.31 8.36
CA SER A 38 2.41 -1.39 8.10
C SER A 38 3.00 -1.25 6.69
N PRO A 39 4.33 -1.38 6.52
CA PRO A 39 5.34 -1.38 7.58
C PRO A 39 5.51 0.03 8.16
N GLU A 40 5.87 0.13 9.44
CA GLU A 40 6.12 1.42 10.10
C GLU A 40 7.57 1.49 10.59
N ILE A 41 8.37 2.33 9.93
CA ILE A 41 9.76 2.61 10.33
C ILE A 41 9.73 3.68 11.44
N GLN A 42 10.36 3.39 12.57
CA GLN A 42 10.58 4.33 13.66
C GLN A 42 12.01 4.17 14.18
N ASN A 43 12.80 5.24 14.07
CA ASN A 43 14.21 5.28 14.48
C ASN A 43 15.01 4.14 13.81
N ASP A 44 15.58 3.25 14.62
CA ASP A 44 16.40 2.10 14.27
C ASP A 44 15.60 0.80 14.13
N SER A 45 14.28 0.90 13.96
CA SER A 45 13.39 -0.26 13.96
C SER A 45 12.26 -0.13 12.95
N VAL A 46 11.69 -1.27 12.58
CA VAL A 46 10.48 -1.35 11.76
C VAL A 46 9.48 -2.29 12.40
N THR A 47 8.21 -1.86 12.44
CA THR A 47 7.10 -2.65 12.95
C THR A 47 6.17 -3.05 11.81
N PHE A 48 5.88 -4.34 11.72
CA PHE A 48 4.93 -4.89 10.78
C PHE A 48 3.64 -5.24 11.50
N ARG A 49 2.49 -5.00 10.87
CA ARG A 49 1.17 -5.24 11.47
C ARG A 49 0.20 -5.83 10.46
N LEU A 50 -0.59 -6.80 10.91
CA LEU A 50 -1.65 -7.41 10.11
C LEU A 50 -2.88 -7.65 10.98
N LYS A 51 -4.03 -7.11 10.59
CA LYS A 51 -5.32 -7.50 11.20
C LYS A 51 -5.74 -8.84 10.62
N ALA A 52 -5.84 -9.85 11.48
CA ALA A 52 -6.30 -11.19 11.08
C ALA A 52 -7.09 -11.82 12.22
N ASP A 53 -8.42 -11.64 12.18
CA ASP A 53 -9.34 -11.97 13.28
C ASP A 53 -9.38 -13.47 13.61
N TYR A 54 -9.19 -14.32 12.59
CA TYR A 54 -9.31 -15.78 12.70
C TYR A 54 -8.01 -16.55 12.50
N ALA A 55 -6.88 -15.86 12.24
CA ALA A 55 -5.61 -16.52 12.04
C ALA A 55 -5.21 -17.28 13.31
N THR A 56 -4.54 -18.44 13.19
CA THR A 56 -3.99 -19.16 14.35
C THR A 56 -2.53 -18.81 14.56
N VAL A 57 -1.76 -18.73 13.47
CA VAL A 57 -0.35 -18.34 13.46
C VAL A 57 -0.12 -17.34 12.34
N VAL A 58 0.59 -16.25 12.67
CA VAL A 58 1.07 -15.28 11.67
C VAL A 58 2.57 -15.15 11.82
N LYS A 59 3.28 -15.20 10.69
CA LYS A 59 4.71 -14.98 10.61
C LYS A 59 5.05 -13.91 9.59
N LEU A 60 6.21 -13.30 9.74
CA LEU A 60 6.82 -12.40 8.78
C LEU A 60 7.92 -13.15 8.03
N SER A 61 7.98 -13.04 6.71
CA SER A 61 9.11 -13.48 5.89
C SER A 61 9.60 -12.30 5.05
N GLY A 62 10.92 -12.13 4.93
CA GLY A 62 11.49 -10.96 4.28
C GLY A 62 12.88 -11.23 3.71
N SER A 63 13.23 -10.53 2.63
CA SER A 63 14.47 -10.77 1.89
C SER A 63 15.75 -10.32 2.61
N TRP A 64 15.63 -9.57 3.71
CA TRP A 64 16.75 -9.21 4.59
C TRP A 64 17.17 -10.33 5.55
N MET A 65 16.38 -11.40 5.67
CA MET A 65 16.66 -12.49 6.61
C MET A 65 17.83 -13.36 6.12
N PRO A 66 18.60 -14.01 7.02
CA PRO A 66 19.71 -14.90 6.63
C PRO A 66 19.30 -16.04 5.69
N ASN A 67 18.05 -16.50 5.78
CA ASN A 67 17.45 -17.44 4.83
C ASN A 67 16.24 -16.78 4.15
N PRO A 68 16.42 -16.06 3.03
CA PRO A 68 15.33 -15.33 2.35
C PRO A 68 14.19 -16.21 1.80
N TRP A 69 14.42 -17.51 1.61
CA TRP A 69 13.47 -18.41 0.94
C TRP A 69 12.67 -19.31 1.90
N GLY A 70 12.99 -19.27 3.20
CA GLY A 70 12.31 -20.08 4.20
C GLY A 70 12.44 -19.58 5.64
N GLY A 71 13.19 -18.50 5.86
CA GLY A 71 13.26 -17.81 7.14
C GLY A 71 11.95 -17.10 7.44
N THR A 72 11.49 -17.25 8.68
CA THR A 72 10.31 -16.55 9.18
C THR A 72 10.53 -16.08 10.61
N ILE A 73 9.86 -15.01 10.99
CA ILE A 73 9.79 -14.49 12.36
C ILE A 73 8.33 -14.60 12.81
N ASP A 74 8.08 -15.24 13.95
CA ASP A 74 6.72 -15.33 14.49
C ASP A 74 6.22 -13.93 14.92
N MET A 75 4.97 -13.63 14.59
CA MET A 75 4.28 -12.40 15.02
C MET A 75 3.41 -12.69 16.23
N TYR A 76 3.18 -11.67 17.06
CA TYR A 76 2.39 -11.78 18.28
C TYR A 76 1.03 -11.13 18.09
N ARG A 77 -0.04 -11.85 18.45
CA ARG A 77 -1.41 -11.32 18.43
C ARG A 77 -1.59 -10.32 19.58
N GLY A 78 -1.90 -9.08 19.25
CA GLY A 78 -2.26 -8.04 20.20
C GLY A 78 -3.77 -7.77 20.25
N GLU A 79 -4.13 -6.58 20.73
CA GLU A 79 -5.51 -6.11 20.79
C GLU A 79 -6.17 -6.05 19.40
N ASN A 80 -7.50 -6.16 19.35
CA ASN A 80 -8.30 -6.08 18.12
C ASN A 80 -7.85 -7.05 17.01
N ASN A 81 -7.22 -8.17 17.39
CA ASN A 81 -6.61 -9.19 16.53
C ASN A 81 -5.58 -8.63 15.53
N VAL A 82 -4.83 -7.61 15.96
CA VAL A 82 -3.70 -7.09 15.20
C VAL A 82 -2.46 -7.88 15.59
N TRP A 83 -1.94 -8.64 14.65
CA TRP A 83 -0.65 -9.32 14.76
C TRP A 83 0.45 -8.32 14.53
N SER A 84 1.51 -8.36 15.33
CA SER A 84 2.63 -7.45 15.18
C SER A 84 3.98 -8.10 15.48
N VAL A 85 5.01 -7.59 14.81
CA VAL A 85 6.41 -7.86 15.16
C VAL A 85 7.21 -6.60 14.91
N LYS A 86 8.09 -6.28 15.85
CA LYS A 86 9.07 -5.20 15.74
C LYS A 86 10.45 -5.83 15.59
N ILE A 87 11.18 -5.40 14.58
CA ILE A 87 12.55 -5.87 14.33
C ILE A 87 13.50 -4.67 14.24
N PRO A 88 14.82 -4.88 14.46
CA PRO A 88 15.82 -3.90 14.07
C PRO A 88 15.68 -3.57 12.59
N LEU A 89 15.87 -2.31 12.24
CA LEU A 89 15.83 -1.86 10.85
C LEU A 89 16.99 -2.54 10.10
N PRO A 90 16.72 -3.21 8.97
CA PRO A 90 17.77 -3.74 8.11
C PRO A 90 18.70 -2.64 7.59
N ALA A 91 19.80 -3.01 6.94
CA ALA A 91 20.67 -2.04 6.29
C ALA A 91 19.89 -1.25 5.21
N PRO A 92 20.30 -0.01 4.86
CA PRO A 92 19.66 0.76 3.80
C PRO A 92 19.67 0.02 2.45
N GLU A 93 18.49 -0.43 2.02
CA GLU A 93 18.22 -1.10 0.74
C GLU A 93 16.70 -1.19 0.51
N ILE A 94 16.30 -1.65 -0.67
CA ILE A 94 14.94 -2.09 -0.96
C ILE A 94 14.81 -3.60 -0.68
N TYR A 95 13.88 -3.97 0.19
CA TYR A 95 13.56 -5.36 0.47
C TYR A 95 12.14 -5.71 0.03
N THR A 96 11.91 -7.00 -0.16
CA THR A 96 10.56 -7.55 -0.34
C THR A 96 10.18 -8.41 0.86
N TYR A 97 8.90 -8.47 1.18
CA TYR A 97 8.39 -9.27 2.29
C TYR A 97 6.96 -9.72 2.05
N ASN A 98 6.52 -10.69 2.85
CA ASN A 98 5.13 -11.09 2.95
C ASN A 98 4.83 -11.60 4.37
N PHE A 99 3.55 -11.65 4.70
CA PHE A 99 3.07 -12.41 5.84
C PHE A 99 2.88 -13.87 5.46
N VAL A 100 3.01 -14.77 6.42
CA VAL A 100 2.61 -16.17 6.31
C VAL A 100 1.54 -16.42 7.35
N VAL A 101 0.28 -16.54 6.90
CA VAL A 101 -0.91 -16.70 7.74
C VAL A 101 -1.38 -18.14 7.60
N ASP A 102 -1.32 -18.91 8.68
CA ASP A 102 -1.73 -20.33 8.71
C ASP A 102 -1.14 -21.16 7.55
N GLY A 103 0.11 -20.85 7.17
CA GLY A 103 0.86 -21.54 6.10
C GLY A 103 0.71 -20.93 4.70
N VAL A 104 -0.09 -19.88 4.53
CA VAL A 104 -0.33 -19.23 3.24
C VAL A 104 0.37 -17.87 3.17
N ALA A 105 1.05 -17.58 2.06
CA ALA A 105 1.65 -16.27 1.81
C ALA A 105 0.55 -15.22 1.57
N VAL A 106 0.61 -14.12 2.32
CA VAL A 106 -0.34 -13.01 2.27
C VAL A 106 0.44 -11.70 2.13
N ASN A 107 0.05 -10.88 1.17
CA ASN A 107 0.61 -9.54 1.00
C ASN A 107 0.14 -8.60 2.10
N ASP A 108 0.95 -7.60 2.43
CA ASP A 108 0.54 -6.57 3.37
C ASP A 108 -0.53 -5.66 2.74
N PRO A 109 -1.79 -5.68 3.23
CA PRO A 109 -2.86 -4.90 2.64
C PRO A 109 -2.73 -3.40 2.95
N GLN A 110 -1.84 -3.00 3.87
CA GLN A 110 -1.61 -1.60 4.23
C GLN A 110 -0.43 -0.98 3.47
N ASN A 111 0.34 -1.79 2.74
CA ASN A 111 1.51 -1.32 2.01
C ASN A 111 1.21 -1.14 0.51
N ILE A 112 1.23 0.10 0.06
CA ILE A 112 1.01 0.44 -1.35
C ILE A 112 2.26 0.22 -2.23
N LEU A 113 3.44 0.12 -1.62
CA LEU A 113 4.69 -0.12 -2.33
C LEU A 113 4.80 -1.61 -2.63
N VAL A 114 4.41 -1.99 -3.84
CA VAL A 114 4.37 -3.39 -4.28
C VAL A 114 5.12 -3.54 -5.59
N GLN A 115 6.16 -4.37 -5.58
CA GLN A 115 6.85 -4.81 -6.79
C GLN A 115 6.05 -5.94 -7.45
N ARG A 116 5.95 -5.91 -8.78
CA ARG A 116 5.44 -7.05 -9.55
C ARG A 116 6.61 -7.81 -10.16
N ASP A 117 6.69 -9.11 -9.87
CA ASP A 117 7.65 -10.04 -10.48
C ASP A 117 6.88 -11.20 -11.14
N GLY A 118 6.70 -11.09 -12.46
CA GLY A 118 5.89 -12.04 -13.24
C GLY A 118 4.43 -12.05 -12.78
N THR A 119 4.03 -13.13 -12.11
CA THR A 119 2.69 -13.32 -11.53
C THR A 119 2.63 -12.97 -10.04
N ARG A 120 3.77 -12.68 -9.41
CA ARG A 120 3.87 -12.38 -7.98
C ARG A 120 3.79 -10.88 -7.73
N PHE A 121 3.15 -10.52 -6.62
CA PHE A 121 3.11 -9.18 -6.07
C PHE A 121 3.83 -9.21 -4.74
N LEU A 122 4.83 -8.36 -4.58
CA LEU A 122 5.80 -8.39 -3.49
C LEU A 122 5.78 -7.04 -2.75
N PRO A 123 5.12 -6.95 -1.59
CA PRO A 123 5.23 -5.79 -0.71
C PRO A 123 6.69 -5.42 -0.46
N MET A 124 6.98 -4.13 -0.53
CA MET A 124 8.34 -3.60 -0.44
C MET A 124 8.55 -2.86 0.87
N LEU A 125 9.73 -3.04 1.47
CA LEU A 125 10.25 -2.18 2.53
C LEU A 125 11.41 -1.37 1.93
N LEU A 126 11.22 -0.05 1.81
CA LEU A 126 12.30 0.88 1.45
C LEU A 126 12.94 1.40 2.73
N VAL A 127 14.19 0.99 3.00
CA VAL A 127 14.95 1.48 4.15
C VAL A 127 15.79 2.69 3.73
N PRO A 128 15.60 3.87 4.34
CA PRO A 128 16.35 5.06 3.99
C PRO A 128 17.80 5.00 4.48
N GLY A 129 18.72 5.56 3.69
CA GLY A 129 20.14 5.77 4.03
C GLY A 129 20.92 6.20 2.79
N GLU A 130 22.22 6.42 2.93
CA GLU A 130 23.10 6.90 1.84
C GLU A 130 22.95 6.06 0.57
N ARG A 131 22.93 4.73 0.69
CA ARG A 131 22.79 3.81 -0.45
C ARG A 131 21.46 3.95 -1.20
N THR A 132 20.40 4.38 -0.52
CA THR A 132 19.03 4.47 -1.07
C THR A 132 18.60 5.89 -1.36
N GLU A 133 19.51 6.86 -1.27
CA GLU A 133 19.22 8.29 -1.45
C GLU A 133 18.56 8.61 -2.80
N ASN A 134 18.92 7.83 -3.84
CA ASN A 134 18.43 8.03 -5.22
C ASN A 134 17.19 7.18 -5.55
N TYR A 135 16.61 6.47 -4.58
CA TYR A 135 15.43 5.61 -4.79
C TYR A 135 14.13 6.35 -4.49
N GLY A 136 14.20 7.48 -3.78
CA GLY A 136 13.07 8.31 -3.43
C GLY A 136 12.53 9.14 -4.61
N GLU A 137 11.47 9.89 -4.34
CA GLU A 137 10.89 10.81 -5.32
C GLU A 137 11.89 11.92 -5.69
N ALA A 138 12.06 12.16 -6.99
CA ALA A 138 12.95 13.20 -7.48
C ALA A 138 12.28 14.59 -7.40
N THR A 139 13.06 15.66 -7.49
CA THR A 139 12.49 17.03 -7.56
C THR A 139 12.10 17.45 -8.97
N LYS A 140 12.70 16.82 -9.99
CA LYS A 140 12.39 17.00 -11.40
C LYS A 140 11.95 15.64 -11.97
N HIS A 141 10.79 15.63 -12.59
CA HIS A 141 10.20 14.41 -13.12
C HIS A 141 10.25 14.40 -14.64
N GLY A 142 10.87 13.36 -15.20
CA GLY A 142 10.72 13.00 -16.60
C GLY A 142 9.36 12.32 -16.86
N THR A 143 9.15 11.88 -18.10
CA THR A 143 7.95 11.13 -18.52
C THR A 143 8.29 9.65 -18.70
N VAL A 144 7.47 8.77 -18.11
CA VAL A 144 7.49 7.33 -18.41
C VAL A 144 6.31 7.01 -19.33
N SER A 145 6.60 6.63 -20.56
CA SER A 145 5.60 6.26 -21.57
C SER A 145 5.61 4.77 -21.88
N HIS A 146 4.46 4.26 -22.33
CA HIS A 146 4.26 2.85 -22.66
C HIS A 146 3.80 2.66 -24.11
N PRO A 147 4.62 3.04 -25.11
CA PRO A 147 4.23 2.98 -26.51
C PRO A 147 4.13 1.54 -27.02
N TRP A 148 3.24 1.34 -27.98
CA TRP A 148 3.16 0.13 -28.78
C TRP A 148 3.92 0.31 -30.09
N TYR A 149 4.59 -0.74 -30.57
CA TYR A 149 5.23 -0.78 -31.87
C TYR A 149 4.99 -2.13 -32.56
N SER A 150 4.91 -2.11 -33.88
CA SER A 150 4.73 -3.34 -34.67
C SER A 150 6.08 -4.01 -34.94
N SER A 151 6.22 -5.27 -34.50
CA SER A 151 7.46 -6.05 -34.71
C SER A 151 7.36 -6.90 -35.96
N LYS A 152 8.11 -6.55 -37.02
CA LYS A 152 8.14 -7.34 -38.27
C LYS A 152 8.67 -8.76 -38.07
N ILE A 153 9.62 -8.95 -37.16
CA ILE A 153 10.24 -10.27 -36.89
C ILE A 153 9.24 -11.19 -36.18
N LEU A 154 8.45 -10.65 -35.26
CA LEU A 154 7.53 -11.42 -34.42
C LEU A 154 6.10 -11.44 -34.95
N GLY A 155 5.79 -10.63 -35.97
CA GLY A 155 4.47 -10.55 -36.57
C GLY A 155 3.37 -10.03 -35.62
N MET A 156 3.73 -9.31 -34.56
CA MET A 156 2.80 -8.82 -33.55
C MET A 156 3.22 -7.46 -32.98
N ASP A 157 2.25 -6.75 -32.41
CA ASP A 157 2.50 -5.52 -31.68
C ASP A 157 3.08 -5.82 -30.30
N ARG A 158 4.07 -5.02 -29.90
CA ARG A 158 4.76 -5.13 -28.62
C ARG A 158 4.79 -3.79 -27.91
N ARG A 159 4.85 -3.84 -26.59
CA ARG A 159 4.90 -2.66 -25.73
C ARG A 159 6.30 -2.45 -25.16
N LEU A 160 6.73 -1.21 -25.10
CA LEU A 160 7.97 -0.79 -24.44
C LEU A 160 7.65 0.05 -23.20
N THR A 161 8.64 0.25 -22.35
CA THR A 161 8.65 1.30 -21.33
C THR A 161 9.79 2.24 -21.68
N VAL A 162 9.49 3.53 -21.87
CA VAL A 162 10.45 4.54 -22.30
C VAL A 162 10.43 5.70 -21.32
N TYR A 163 11.59 6.02 -20.75
CA TYR A 163 11.82 7.22 -19.95
C TYR A 163 12.39 8.33 -20.83
N THR A 164 11.83 9.54 -20.72
CA THR A 164 12.40 10.76 -21.28
C THR A 164 12.59 11.79 -20.17
N PRO A 165 13.77 12.42 -20.05
CA PRO A 165 14.05 13.40 -19.00
C PRO A 165 13.21 14.67 -19.11
#